data_AF-A0A7S1Z6A5-F1
#
_entry.id   AF-A0A7S1Z6A5-F1
#
_cell.length_a   1.000
_cell.length_b   1.000
_cell.length_c   1.000
_cell.angle_alpha   90.00
_cell.angle_beta   90.00
_cell.angle_gamma   90.00
#
_symmetry.space_group_name_H-M   'P 1'
#
loop_
_entity.id
_entity.type
_entity.pdbx_description
1 polymer ?
#
loop_
_entity_poly.entity_id
_entity_poly.type
_entity_poly.pdbx_seq_one_letter_code
_entity_poly.pdbx_strand_id
1 'polypeptide(L)'
;FRLRLAGSLFILFAVTGTNGLRVGGISKSQQLNPVTSSTRAKSPLPPAQTGSTSLSTTNGVLPSKSRLLAWPLSKDPKGVPPDYPLAAARLGITTLATVLTWHTHAYSKKCGVVLASSAVTLLGSLAAPGLGQAAMCGSFAGMCGIGVIPGLGDAVYLGAITALLFEILIHYRNAYLGVGGRLGAVAFIGANTFAMLKGVPVIAASHPPVASLAAGLRASPLALMAGCSAAGSVATIALREASDDKAAADPVRAAAVVGILSALLVGIGGFTDTGALAAYGGAFAGMSLPSRLMNGIIPGKKPAGGSTEVKAPSAVKLILSFAVAGALGGLVHGITLGWGWWLGGWGGKAGSCAFAGVLLYRGLEKITR
;
A
#
# COMPACT_ATOMS: atom_id res chain seq x y z
N PHE A 1 -18.19 -26.15 -0.13
CA PHE A 1 -18.31 -24.75 0.32
C PHE A 1 -17.24 -24.39 1.37
N ARG A 2 -17.14 -25.08 2.52
CA ARG A 2 -16.11 -24.83 3.56
C ARG A 2 -14.65 -24.97 3.09
N LEU A 3 -14.35 -25.90 2.17
CA LEU A 3 -13.00 -26.09 1.62
C LEU A 3 -12.53 -24.95 0.70
N ARG A 4 -13.46 -24.24 0.05
CA ARG A 4 -13.14 -23.11 -0.86
C ARG A 4 -12.83 -21.83 -0.08
N LEU A 5 -13.52 -21.64 1.06
CA LEU A 5 -13.23 -20.58 2.03
C LEU A 5 -11.83 -20.74 2.63
N ALA A 6 -11.46 -21.99 2.95
CA ALA A 6 -10.14 -22.31 3.45
C ALA A 6 -9.06 -21.92 2.43
N GLY A 7 -9.18 -22.24 1.14
CA GLY A 7 -8.14 -21.92 0.14
C GLY A 7 -7.77 -20.43 0.05
N SER A 8 -8.75 -19.54 -0.05
CA SER A 8 -8.50 -18.08 -0.15
C SER A 8 -7.97 -17.48 1.14
N LEU A 9 -8.52 -17.92 2.29
CA LEU A 9 -8.03 -17.50 3.60
C LEU A 9 -6.66 -18.12 3.90
N PHE A 10 -6.37 -19.32 3.40
CA PHE A 10 -5.14 -20.06 3.62
C PHE A 10 -3.99 -19.52 2.78
N ILE A 11 -4.21 -18.96 1.59
CA ILE A 11 -3.17 -18.21 0.88
C ILE A 11 -2.86 -16.91 1.63
N LEU A 12 -3.87 -16.23 2.18
CA LEU A 12 -3.64 -15.08 3.06
C LEU A 12 -2.90 -15.52 4.34
N PHE A 13 -3.28 -16.63 4.97
CA PHE A 13 -2.66 -17.16 6.18
C PHE A 13 -1.24 -17.71 5.96
N ALA A 14 -1.00 -18.40 4.83
CA ALA A 14 0.30 -18.94 4.44
C ALA A 14 1.27 -17.83 4.04
N VAL A 15 0.80 -16.78 3.38
CA VAL A 15 1.59 -15.57 3.09
C VAL A 15 1.79 -14.72 4.35
N THR A 16 0.87 -14.74 5.32
CA THR A 16 1.03 -14.03 6.60
C THR A 16 2.04 -14.67 7.55
N GLY A 17 2.40 -15.94 7.33
CA GLY A 17 3.29 -16.70 8.18
C GLY A 17 2.67 -17.01 9.54
N THR A 18 2.73 -18.27 9.95
CA THR A 18 2.35 -18.80 11.26
C THR A 18 3.23 -18.32 12.42
N ASN A 19 3.75 -17.09 12.37
CA ASN A 19 4.42 -16.46 13.50
C ASN A 19 3.37 -16.08 14.54
N GLY A 20 2.94 -17.08 15.32
CA GLY A 20 2.31 -16.96 16.62
C GLY A 20 1.27 -15.84 16.75
N LEU A 21 0.02 -16.17 16.45
CA LEU A 21 -1.11 -15.65 17.23
C LEU A 21 -0.95 -16.11 18.69
N ARG A 22 0.05 -15.59 19.39
CA ARG A 22 0.08 -15.59 20.84
C ARG A 22 -0.87 -14.46 21.22
N VAL A 23 -2.16 -14.78 21.22
CA VAL A 23 -3.16 -14.01 21.97
C VAL A 23 -2.58 -13.94 23.37
N GLY A 24 -2.10 -12.75 23.77
CA GLY A 24 -1.66 -12.53 25.13
C GLY A 24 -2.82 -12.94 26.03
N GLY A 25 -2.63 -14.03 26.77
CA GLY A 25 -3.57 -14.43 27.80
C GLY A 25 -3.77 -13.24 28.72
N ILE A 26 -5.01 -12.80 28.84
CA ILE A 26 -5.44 -11.90 29.91
C ILE A 26 -5.27 -12.73 31.19
N SER A 27 -4.08 -12.64 31.79
CA SER A 27 -3.82 -13.16 33.12
C SER A 27 -4.41 -12.20 34.14
N LYS A 28 -5.04 -12.82 35.13
CA LYS A 28 -5.81 -12.25 36.22
C LYS A 28 -5.09 -11.12 36.97
N SER A 29 -5.91 -10.17 37.43
CA SER A 29 -5.73 -9.33 38.62
C SER A 29 -4.41 -8.56 38.74
N GLN A 30 -4.35 -7.39 38.12
CA GLN A 30 -3.61 -6.28 38.71
C GLN A 30 -4.58 -5.58 39.69
N GLN A 31 -4.35 -5.80 40.98
CA GLN A 31 -5.02 -5.07 42.07
C GLN A 31 -4.92 -3.56 41.80
N LEU A 32 -6.06 -2.89 41.82
CA LEU A 32 -6.12 -1.44 41.94
C LEU A 32 -5.48 -1.04 43.27
N ASN A 33 -4.34 -0.36 43.20
CA ASN A 33 -3.87 0.44 44.34
C ASN A 33 -4.78 1.66 44.47
N PRO A 34 -5.27 1.99 45.68
CA PRO A 34 -6.04 3.20 45.90
C PRO A 34 -5.16 4.43 45.59
N VAL A 35 -5.69 5.30 44.74
CA VAL A 35 -5.10 6.60 44.40
C VAL A 35 -5.15 7.47 45.65
N THR A 36 -4.04 7.60 46.35
CA THR A 36 -3.83 8.69 47.32
C THR A 36 -3.72 10.00 46.55
N SER A 37 -4.69 10.88 46.76
CA SER A 37 -4.74 12.24 46.27
C SER A 37 -3.61 13.08 46.88
N SER A 38 -2.47 13.14 46.21
CA SER A 38 -1.44 14.14 46.46
C SER A 38 -1.85 15.45 45.79
N THR A 39 -2.30 16.40 46.60
CA THR A 39 -2.50 17.81 46.26
C THR A 39 -1.15 18.43 45.87
N ARG A 40 -0.80 18.33 44.58
CA ARG A 40 0.36 19.04 44.04
C ARG A 40 -0.02 20.50 43.79
N ALA A 41 0.61 21.38 44.56
CA ALA A 41 0.51 22.84 44.45
C ALA A 41 0.78 23.30 43.00
N LYS A 42 -0.09 24.20 42.51
CA LYS A 42 0.07 24.91 41.24
C LYS A 42 1.32 25.79 41.32
N SER A 43 2.36 25.42 40.57
CA SER A 43 3.46 26.32 40.26
C SER A 43 2.98 27.44 39.33
N PRO A 44 3.43 28.70 39.52
CA PRO A 44 3.00 29.82 38.69
C PRO A 44 3.39 29.64 37.23
N LEU A 45 2.50 30.09 36.34
CA LEU A 45 2.73 30.20 34.90
C LEU A 45 3.94 31.12 34.63
N PRO A 46 4.89 30.72 33.77
CA PRO A 46 5.94 31.63 33.32
C PRO A 46 5.33 32.77 32.49
N PRO A 47 5.88 34.00 32.57
CA PRO A 47 5.38 35.15 31.84
C PRO A 47 5.47 34.93 30.32
N ALA A 48 4.46 35.43 29.61
CA ALA A 48 4.38 35.42 28.17
C ALA A 48 5.62 36.12 27.57
N GLN A 49 6.49 35.34 26.91
CA GLN A 49 7.56 35.89 26.11
C GLN A 49 6.97 36.51 24.85
N THR A 50 6.88 37.83 24.85
CA THR A 50 6.71 38.64 23.64
C THR A 50 7.96 38.50 22.78
N GLY A 51 7.96 37.51 21.88
CA GLY A 51 9.01 37.31 20.90
C GLY A 51 8.96 38.43 19.86
N SER A 52 9.88 39.38 19.96
CA SER A 52 10.21 40.31 18.89
C SER A 52 10.74 39.52 17.69
N THR A 53 10.05 39.61 16.56
CA THR A 53 10.46 39.04 15.27
C THR A 53 11.71 39.77 14.77
N SER A 54 12.89 39.29 15.13
CA SER A 54 14.13 39.72 14.49
C SER A 54 14.16 39.14 13.07
N LEU A 55 13.93 39.99 12.06
CA LEU A 55 14.27 39.68 10.67
C LEU A 55 15.78 39.43 10.60
N SER A 56 16.17 38.16 10.63
CA SER A 56 17.51 37.72 10.28
C SER A 56 17.64 37.82 8.77
N THR A 57 18.34 38.86 8.32
CA THR A 57 18.82 39.00 6.94
C THR A 57 19.83 37.89 6.68
N THR A 58 19.35 36.72 6.25
CA THR A 58 20.21 35.62 5.83
C THR A 58 20.93 36.02 4.54
N ASN A 59 22.20 36.36 4.68
CA ASN A 59 23.15 36.50 3.57
C ASN A 59 23.04 35.28 2.64
N GLY A 60 22.91 35.55 1.34
CA GLY A 60 22.68 34.56 0.28
C GLY A 60 23.85 33.58 0.11
N VAL A 61 23.94 32.59 0.99
CA VAL A 61 24.77 31.42 0.77
C VAL A 61 24.08 30.58 -0.30
N LEU A 62 24.62 30.66 -1.52
CA LEU A 62 24.21 29.80 -2.63
C LEU A 62 24.13 28.34 -2.16
N PRO A 63 23.04 27.62 -2.45
CA PRO A 63 22.91 26.22 -2.06
C PRO A 63 24.07 25.44 -2.68
N SER A 64 24.96 24.95 -1.83
CA SER A 64 26.10 24.13 -2.23
C SER A 64 25.64 23.01 -3.16
N LYS A 65 26.26 22.92 -4.35
CA LYS A 65 26.04 21.86 -5.35
C LYS A 65 26.21 20.43 -4.81
N SER A 66 26.77 20.27 -3.60
CA SER A 66 26.95 18.96 -2.96
C SER A 66 25.67 18.31 -2.44
N ARG A 67 24.55 19.04 -2.28
CA ARG A 67 23.29 18.41 -1.80
C ARG A 67 22.57 17.57 -2.84
N LEU A 68 22.74 17.85 -4.13
CA LEU A 68 22.14 17.05 -5.21
C LEU A 68 22.74 15.64 -5.34
N LEU A 69 23.90 15.36 -4.71
CA LEU A 69 24.51 14.03 -4.69
C LEU A 69 24.13 13.17 -3.48
N ALA A 70 23.45 13.71 -2.47
CA ALA A 70 23.12 12.98 -1.25
C ALA A 70 21.81 12.17 -1.37
N TRP A 71 21.65 11.45 -2.48
CA TRP A 71 20.52 10.54 -2.73
C TRP A 71 20.92 9.10 -2.36
N PRO A 72 20.11 8.34 -1.60
CA PRO A 72 18.75 8.65 -1.09
C PRO A 72 18.74 9.40 0.26
N LEU A 73 17.69 10.19 0.50
CA LEU A 73 17.49 11.00 1.73
C LEU A 73 16.80 10.22 2.86
N SER A 74 16.39 8.97 2.60
CA SER A 74 15.37 8.27 3.38
C SER A 74 15.70 8.14 4.88
N LYS A 75 15.09 9.00 5.70
CA LYS A 75 14.71 8.65 7.07
C LYS A 75 13.31 8.10 7.01
N ASP A 76 13.07 6.95 7.65
CA ASP A 76 11.71 6.43 7.78
C ASP A 76 10.83 7.51 8.42
N PRO A 77 9.61 7.73 7.90
CA PRO A 77 8.70 8.67 8.53
C PRO A 77 8.46 8.23 9.97
N LYS A 78 8.57 9.18 10.90
CA LYS A 78 8.13 8.97 12.28
C LYS A 78 6.65 8.61 12.20
N GLY A 79 6.26 7.46 12.76
CA GLY A 79 4.88 6.96 12.68
C GLY A 79 3.89 8.06 13.06
N VAL A 80 2.76 8.12 12.35
CA VAL A 80 1.75 9.15 12.61
C VAL A 80 1.20 8.92 14.02
N PRO A 81 1.20 9.94 14.90
CA PRO A 81 0.65 9.78 16.24
C PRO A 81 -0.84 9.39 16.19
N PRO A 82 -1.33 8.57 17.14
CA PRO A 82 -2.70 8.09 17.18
C PRO A 82 -3.76 9.16 17.48
N ASP A 83 -3.35 10.42 17.69
CA ASP A 83 -4.20 11.46 18.27
C ASP A 83 -5.00 12.22 17.21
N TYR A 84 -6.10 11.65 16.69
CA TYR A 84 -7.19 12.42 16.07
C TYR A 84 -8.49 11.58 15.99
N PRO A 85 -9.69 12.17 16.15
CA PRO A 85 -10.99 11.50 15.92
C PRO A 85 -11.27 11.31 14.42
N LEU A 86 -10.34 10.70 13.68
CA LEU A 86 -10.35 10.54 12.22
C LEU A 86 -10.89 9.19 11.76
N ALA A 87 -11.31 8.29 12.66
CA ALA A 87 -11.89 7.01 12.23
C ALA A 87 -13.10 7.21 11.31
N ALA A 88 -14.03 8.10 11.69
CA ALA A 88 -15.18 8.45 10.85
C ALA A 88 -14.75 9.07 9.51
N ALA A 89 -13.74 9.94 9.51
CA ALA A 89 -13.22 10.54 8.28
C ALA A 89 -12.54 9.50 7.37
N ARG A 90 -11.78 8.55 7.93
CA ARG A 90 -11.18 7.43 7.20
C ARG A 90 -12.23 6.48 6.64
N LEU A 91 -13.29 6.21 7.40
CA LEU A 91 -14.45 5.45 6.92
C LEU A 91 -15.14 6.16 5.74
N GLY A 92 -15.42 7.45 5.92
CA GLY A 92 -16.05 8.30 4.91
C GLY A 92 -15.23 8.40 3.64
N ILE A 93 -13.94 8.74 3.73
CA ILE A 93 -13.07 8.91 2.55
C ILE A 93 -12.82 7.59 1.82
N THR A 94 -12.69 6.48 2.54
CA THR A 94 -12.54 5.15 1.92
C THR A 94 -13.80 4.81 1.13
N THR A 95 -14.97 4.97 1.73
CA THR A 95 -16.25 4.67 1.09
C THR A 95 -16.51 5.59 -0.10
N LEU A 96 -16.26 6.89 0.06
CA LEU A 96 -16.38 7.87 -1.02
C LEU A 96 -15.43 7.56 -2.17
N ALA A 97 -14.17 7.22 -1.89
CA ALA A 97 -13.21 6.85 -2.92
C ALA A 97 -13.62 5.57 -3.67
N THR A 98 -14.19 4.57 -2.98
CA THR A 98 -14.78 3.38 -3.60
C THR A 98 -15.89 3.76 -4.57
N VAL A 99 -16.87 4.55 -4.12
CA VAL A 99 -18.01 4.99 -4.93
C VAL A 99 -17.55 5.81 -6.13
N LEU A 100 -16.67 6.79 -5.92
CA LEU A 100 -16.16 7.65 -7.00
C LEU A 100 -15.38 6.85 -8.04
N THR A 101 -14.53 5.93 -7.60
CA THR A 101 -13.76 5.08 -8.53
C THR A 101 -14.67 4.15 -9.31
N TRP A 102 -15.65 3.53 -8.64
CA TRP A 102 -16.64 2.69 -9.30
C TRP A 102 -17.45 3.48 -10.33
N HIS A 103 -18.02 4.61 -9.91
CA HIS A 103 -18.86 5.45 -10.75
C HIS A 103 -18.09 5.97 -11.98
N THR A 104 -16.88 6.50 -11.77
CA THR A 104 -16.08 7.07 -12.86
C THR A 104 -15.76 6.03 -13.92
N HIS A 105 -15.30 4.82 -13.57
CA HIS A 105 -14.95 3.81 -14.57
C HIS A 105 -16.18 3.07 -15.13
N ALA A 106 -17.27 2.93 -14.37
CA ALA A 106 -18.49 2.27 -14.83
C ALA A 106 -19.22 3.09 -15.91
N TYR A 107 -19.25 4.42 -15.78
CA TYR A 107 -20.00 5.30 -16.68
C TYR A 107 -19.12 6.03 -17.73
N SER A 108 -17.80 6.10 -17.51
CA SER A 108 -16.91 6.77 -18.47
C SER A 108 -16.26 5.76 -19.41
N LYS A 109 -16.75 5.67 -20.65
CA LYS A 109 -16.13 4.82 -21.70
C LYS A 109 -14.65 5.12 -21.98
N LYS A 110 -14.20 6.34 -21.66
CA LYS A 110 -12.83 6.82 -21.89
C LYS A 110 -11.92 6.69 -20.68
N CYS A 111 -12.46 6.40 -19.49
CA CYS A 111 -11.67 6.35 -18.27
C CYS A 111 -11.38 4.91 -17.90
N GLY A 112 -10.14 4.46 -18.14
CA GLY A 112 -9.69 3.14 -17.70
C GLY A 112 -9.72 3.02 -16.18
N VAL A 113 -9.86 1.79 -15.66
CA VAL A 113 -9.92 1.50 -14.22
C VAL A 113 -8.70 2.05 -13.45
N VAL A 114 -7.51 2.01 -14.09
CA VAL A 114 -6.26 2.52 -13.51
C VAL A 114 -6.29 4.05 -13.41
N LEU A 115 -6.75 4.73 -14.46
CA LEU A 115 -6.87 6.19 -14.47
C LEU A 115 -7.88 6.67 -13.42
N ALA A 116 -9.04 6.02 -13.34
CA ALA A 116 -10.07 6.32 -12.34
C ALA A 116 -9.52 6.20 -10.91
N SER A 117 -8.92 5.04 -10.56
CA SER A 117 -8.39 4.81 -9.21
C SER A 117 -7.27 5.78 -8.85
N SER A 118 -6.34 6.01 -9.78
CA SER A 118 -5.19 6.89 -9.53
C SER A 118 -5.61 8.36 -9.42
N ALA A 119 -6.55 8.83 -10.23
CA ALA A 119 -7.12 10.18 -10.13
C ALA A 119 -7.87 10.39 -8.81
N VAL A 120 -8.74 9.45 -8.42
CA VAL A 120 -9.48 9.53 -7.15
C VAL A 120 -8.53 9.49 -5.96
N THR A 121 -7.49 8.65 -6.01
CA THR A 121 -6.45 8.61 -4.98
C THR A 121 -5.70 9.93 -4.87
N LEU A 122 -5.25 10.49 -6.00
CA LEU A 122 -4.52 11.75 -6.03
C LEU A 122 -5.41 12.87 -5.47
N LEU A 123 -6.65 12.98 -5.94
CA LEU A 123 -7.61 13.96 -5.46
C LEU A 123 -7.85 13.84 -3.94
N GLY A 124 -8.12 12.62 -3.44
CA GLY A 124 -8.32 12.38 -2.02
C GLY A 124 -7.09 12.74 -1.18
N SER A 125 -5.89 12.43 -1.68
CA SER A 125 -4.63 12.75 -0.99
C SER A 125 -4.31 14.25 -0.97
N LEU A 126 -4.77 15.02 -1.96
CA LEU A 126 -4.60 16.47 -2.04
C LEU A 126 -5.65 17.19 -1.18
N ALA A 127 -6.91 16.75 -1.26
CA ALA A 127 -8.03 17.37 -0.54
C ALA A 127 -7.97 17.13 0.98
N ALA A 128 -7.50 15.97 1.40
CA ALA A 128 -7.37 15.61 2.82
C ALA A 128 -5.98 15.04 3.12
N PRO A 129 -4.97 15.91 3.37
CA PRO A 129 -3.62 15.48 3.73
C PRO A 129 -3.65 14.49 4.90
N GLY A 130 -2.94 13.37 4.76
CA GLY A 130 -2.93 12.28 5.75
C GLY A 130 -4.02 11.22 5.57
N LEU A 131 -5.05 11.47 4.75
CA LEU A 131 -6.09 10.48 4.41
C LEU A 131 -5.84 9.75 3.08
N GLY A 132 -4.72 10.02 2.40
CA GLY A 132 -4.37 9.42 1.12
C GLY A 132 -4.40 7.88 1.14
N GLN A 133 -3.89 7.23 2.20
CA GLN A 133 -3.89 5.77 2.31
C GLN A 133 -5.31 5.17 2.36
N ALA A 134 -6.24 5.86 3.04
CA ALA A 134 -7.64 5.46 3.13
C ALA A 134 -8.34 5.64 1.77
N ALA A 135 -8.12 6.80 1.12
CA ALA A 135 -8.63 7.07 -0.22
C ALA A 135 -8.13 6.04 -1.25
N MET A 136 -6.83 5.71 -1.23
CA MET A 136 -6.22 4.72 -2.12
C MET A 136 -6.77 3.30 -1.88
N CYS A 137 -6.96 2.91 -0.61
CA CYS A 137 -7.54 1.60 -0.29
C CYS A 137 -8.98 1.50 -0.82
N GLY A 138 -9.77 2.57 -0.61
CA GLY A 138 -11.13 2.66 -1.12
C GLY A 138 -11.19 2.63 -2.64
N SER A 139 -10.32 3.37 -3.33
CA SER A 139 -10.29 3.41 -4.79
C SER A 139 -9.98 2.04 -5.38
N PHE A 140 -9.08 1.27 -4.77
CA PHE A 140 -8.80 -0.11 -5.20
C PHE A 140 -10.02 -1.01 -5.11
N ALA A 141 -10.82 -0.91 -4.05
CA ALA A 141 -12.06 -1.66 -3.96
C ALA A 141 -13.07 -1.20 -5.03
N GLY A 142 -13.09 0.10 -5.33
CA GLY A 142 -13.94 0.69 -6.37
C GLY A 142 -13.56 0.31 -7.80
N MET A 143 -12.39 -0.28 -8.04
CA MET A 143 -12.02 -0.84 -9.35
C MET A 143 -12.79 -2.14 -9.69
N CYS A 144 -13.73 -2.57 -8.84
CA CYS A 144 -14.56 -3.72 -9.18
C CYS A 144 -15.51 -3.38 -10.33
N GLY A 145 -15.64 -4.29 -11.30
CA GLY A 145 -16.54 -4.14 -12.44
C GLY A 145 -18.00 -4.30 -12.07
N ILE A 146 -18.87 -3.89 -13.00
CA ILE A 146 -20.34 -3.88 -12.84
C ILE A 146 -20.92 -5.27 -12.52
N GLY A 147 -20.26 -6.34 -12.97
CA GLY A 147 -20.68 -7.71 -12.63
C GLY A 147 -20.54 -8.08 -11.15
N VAL A 148 -19.66 -7.39 -10.41
CA VAL A 148 -19.51 -7.56 -8.96
C VAL A 148 -20.34 -6.51 -8.22
N ILE A 149 -20.32 -5.26 -8.70
CA ILE A 149 -21.04 -4.12 -8.11
C ILE A 149 -22.06 -3.59 -9.12
N PRO A 150 -23.29 -4.11 -9.12
CA PRO A 150 -24.29 -3.72 -10.12
C PRO A 150 -24.90 -2.34 -9.87
N GLY A 151 -24.81 -1.79 -8.66
CA GLY A 151 -25.42 -0.51 -8.32
C GLY A 151 -24.69 0.31 -7.26
N LEU A 152 -25.14 1.55 -7.09
CA LEU A 152 -24.56 2.52 -6.15
C LEU A 152 -24.59 2.02 -4.69
N GLY A 153 -25.70 1.42 -4.26
CA GLY A 153 -25.83 0.87 -2.90
C GLY A 153 -24.82 -0.24 -2.62
N ASP A 154 -24.50 -1.05 -3.63
CA ASP A 154 -23.47 -2.08 -3.53
C ASP A 154 -22.06 -1.48 -3.45
N ALA A 155 -21.80 -0.39 -4.18
CA ALA A 155 -20.53 0.34 -4.10
C ALA A 155 -20.31 0.95 -2.71
N VAL A 156 -21.37 1.54 -2.12
CA VAL A 156 -21.35 2.05 -0.75
C VAL A 156 -21.10 0.92 0.25
N TYR A 157 -21.78 -0.22 0.08
CA TYR A 157 -21.64 -1.36 0.97
C TYR A 157 -20.23 -1.98 0.91
N LEU A 158 -19.66 -2.14 -0.29
CA LEU A 158 -18.27 -2.56 -0.45
C LEU A 158 -17.29 -1.56 0.20
N GLY A 159 -17.54 -0.27 0.00
CA GLY A 159 -16.75 0.81 0.61
C GLY A 159 -16.73 0.69 2.13
N ALA A 160 -17.90 0.50 2.76
CA ALA A 160 -18.04 0.33 4.20
C ALA A 160 -17.30 -0.91 4.73
N ILE A 161 -17.43 -2.07 4.06
CA ILE A 161 -16.68 -3.29 4.42
C ILE A 161 -15.17 -3.05 4.33
N THR A 162 -14.71 -2.45 3.23
CA THR A 162 -13.29 -2.16 2.98
C THR A 162 -12.74 -1.21 4.02
N ALA A 163 -13.50 -0.18 4.38
CA ALA A 163 -13.10 0.81 5.36
C ALA A 163 -12.99 0.22 6.77
N LEU A 164 -13.92 -0.66 7.16
CA LEU A 164 -13.85 -1.40 8.42
C LEU A 164 -12.61 -2.29 8.47
N LEU A 165 -12.32 -3.03 7.39
CA LEU A 165 -11.12 -3.86 7.29
C LEU A 165 -9.84 -3.03 7.33
N PHE A 166 -9.84 -1.85 6.70
CA PHE A 166 -8.71 -0.93 6.75
C PHE A 166 -8.44 -0.44 8.18
N GLU A 167 -9.45 -0.05 8.94
CA GLU A 167 -9.27 0.31 10.35
C GLU A 167 -8.73 -0.88 11.17
N ILE A 168 -9.35 -2.06 11.05
CA ILE A 168 -8.97 -3.25 11.83
C ILE A 168 -7.53 -3.69 11.50
N LEU A 169 -7.19 -3.84 10.22
CA LEU A 169 -5.93 -4.43 9.80
C LEU A 169 -4.78 -3.42 9.81
N ILE A 170 -5.02 -2.19 9.34
CA ILE A 170 -3.96 -1.21 9.16
C ILE A 170 -3.78 -0.35 10.42
N HIS A 171 -4.87 0.18 10.98
CA HIS A 171 -4.77 1.11 12.13
C HIS A 171 -4.64 0.38 13.46
N TYR A 172 -5.58 -0.53 13.78
CA TYR A 172 -5.57 -1.21 15.08
C TYR A 172 -4.45 -2.25 15.19
N ARG A 173 -4.26 -3.08 14.16
CA ARG A 173 -3.26 -4.15 14.19
C ARG A 173 -1.88 -3.75 13.66
N ASN A 174 -1.75 -2.58 13.02
CA ASN A 174 -0.52 -2.18 12.34
C ASN A 174 0.06 -3.29 11.43
N ALA A 175 -0.82 -4.08 10.81
CA ALA A 175 -0.41 -5.24 10.04
C ALA A 175 0.52 -4.82 8.89
N TYR A 176 1.67 -5.49 8.81
CA TYR A 176 2.67 -5.30 7.76
C TYR A 176 3.10 -3.84 7.56
N LEU A 177 3.34 -3.13 8.66
CA LEU A 177 3.79 -1.74 8.61
C LEU A 177 5.04 -1.58 7.73
N GLY A 178 4.93 -0.70 6.73
CA GLY A 178 6.00 -0.37 5.78
C GLY A 178 6.21 -1.38 4.65
N VAL A 179 5.33 -2.38 4.51
CA VAL A 179 5.29 -3.28 3.36
C VAL A 179 4.33 -2.72 2.31
N GLY A 180 4.84 -2.51 1.10
CA GLY A 180 4.06 -2.06 -0.06
C GLY A 180 2.94 -3.03 -0.43
N GLY A 181 1.90 -2.54 -1.11
CA GLY A 181 0.77 -3.37 -1.56
C GLY A 181 -0.27 -3.73 -0.50
N ARG A 182 0.00 -3.55 0.81
CA ARG A 182 -0.93 -3.92 1.89
C ARG A 182 -2.33 -3.29 1.77
N LEU A 183 -2.42 -2.07 1.25
CA LEU A 183 -3.70 -1.37 1.02
C LEU A 183 -4.55 -2.09 -0.04
N GLY A 184 -3.92 -2.56 -1.11
CA GLY A 184 -4.60 -3.36 -2.13
C GLY A 184 -4.96 -4.76 -1.62
N ALA A 185 -4.15 -5.36 -0.75
CA ALA A 185 -4.50 -6.62 -0.09
C ALA A 185 -5.77 -6.46 0.77
N VAL A 186 -5.89 -5.38 1.55
CA VAL A 186 -7.10 -5.05 2.32
C VAL A 186 -8.31 -4.85 1.41
N ALA A 187 -8.16 -4.04 0.36
CA ALA A 187 -9.23 -3.82 -0.62
C ALA A 187 -9.66 -5.12 -1.31
N PHE A 188 -8.70 -6.00 -1.63
CA PHE A 188 -8.96 -7.31 -2.19
C PHE A 188 -9.78 -8.18 -1.21
N ILE A 189 -9.39 -8.25 0.06
CA ILE A 189 -10.17 -8.96 1.10
C ILE A 189 -11.58 -8.37 1.22
N GLY A 190 -11.71 -7.05 1.17
CA GLY A 190 -13.00 -6.35 1.19
C GLY A 190 -13.90 -6.75 0.02
N ALA A 191 -13.36 -6.71 -1.21
CA ALA A 191 -14.07 -7.13 -2.41
C ALA A 191 -14.50 -8.60 -2.37
N ASN A 192 -13.62 -9.50 -1.89
CA ASN A 192 -13.94 -10.92 -1.74
C ASN A 192 -15.04 -11.12 -0.70
N THR A 193 -14.94 -10.45 0.46
CA THR A 193 -15.93 -10.52 1.54
C THR A 193 -17.29 -10.04 1.05
N PHE A 194 -17.34 -8.90 0.36
CA PHE A 194 -18.56 -8.36 -0.23
C PHE A 194 -19.19 -9.34 -1.24
N ALA A 195 -18.39 -9.86 -2.18
CA ALA A 195 -18.92 -10.78 -3.18
C ALA A 195 -19.44 -12.08 -2.58
N MET A 196 -18.75 -12.59 -1.56
CA MET A 196 -19.21 -13.74 -0.78
C MET A 196 -20.56 -13.47 -0.10
N LEU A 197 -20.74 -12.29 0.49
CA LEU A 197 -22.02 -11.88 1.10
C LEU A 197 -23.15 -11.74 0.07
N LYS A 198 -22.80 -11.42 -1.19
CA LYS A 198 -23.75 -11.33 -2.32
C LYS A 198 -23.93 -12.64 -3.08
N GLY A 199 -23.23 -13.71 -2.69
CA GLY A 199 -23.28 -14.99 -3.39
C GLY A 199 -22.66 -14.97 -4.80
N VAL A 200 -21.84 -13.96 -5.13
CA VAL A 200 -21.16 -13.85 -6.42
C VAL A 200 -19.94 -14.79 -6.42
N PRO A 201 -19.79 -15.69 -7.41
CA PRO A 201 -18.67 -16.63 -7.47
C PRO A 201 -17.34 -15.88 -7.63
N VAL A 202 -16.46 -16.05 -6.64
CA VAL A 202 -15.20 -15.30 -6.53
C VAL A 202 -14.03 -15.93 -7.29
N ILE A 203 -14.02 -17.26 -7.36
CA ILE A 203 -12.92 -18.05 -7.92
C ILE A 203 -13.50 -19.02 -8.94
N ALA A 204 -12.93 -19.02 -10.14
CA ALA A 204 -13.19 -20.07 -11.11
C ALA A 204 -12.71 -21.38 -10.52
N ALA A 205 -13.64 -22.32 -10.30
CA ALA A 205 -13.32 -23.66 -9.83
C ALA A 205 -12.58 -24.51 -10.89
N SER A 206 -12.24 -23.95 -12.04
CA SER A 206 -11.44 -24.62 -13.05
C SER A 206 -9.98 -24.65 -12.60
N HIS A 207 -9.56 -25.77 -12.05
CA HIS A 207 -8.14 -26.11 -12.01
C HIS A 207 -7.60 -25.99 -13.44
N PRO A 208 -6.62 -25.12 -13.73
CA PRO A 208 -6.01 -25.13 -15.05
C PRO A 208 -5.41 -26.54 -15.24
N PRO A 209 -5.66 -27.21 -16.39
CA PRO A 209 -4.98 -28.45 -16.68
C PRO A 209 -3.47 -28.21 -16.60
N VAL A 210 -2.70 -29.14 -16.05
CA VAL A 210 -1.24 -29.00 -15.84
C VAL A 210 -0.52 -28.61 -17.14
N ALA A 211 -1.04 -29.01 -18.30
CA ALA A 211 -0.57 -28.59 -19.63
C ALA A 211 -0.69 -27.06 -19.88
N SER A 212 -1.68 -26.38 -19.29
CA SER A 212 -1.84 -24.92 -19.33
C SER A 212 -0.80 -24.18 -18.47
N LEU A 213 -0.11 -24.88 -17.57
CA LEU A 213 0.98 -24.29 -16.77
C LEU A 213 2.17 -23.92 -17.68
N ALA A 214 2.52 -24.81 -18.61
CA ALA A 214 3.57 -24.58 -19.61
C ALA A 214 3.18 -23.50 -20.63
N ALA A 215 1.89 -23.44 -21.02
CA ALA A 215 1.38 -22.39 -21.90
C ALA A 215 1.29 -21.01 -21.23
N GLY A 216 1.00 -20.98 -19.92
CA GLY A 216 1.00 -19.76 -19.11
C GLY A 216 2.40 -19.17 -18.92
N LEU A 217 3.45 -19.98 -19.04
CA LEU A 217 4.86 -19.56 -18.97
C LEU A 217 5.41 -18.99 -20.28
N ARG A 218 4.56 -18.71 -21.28
CA ARG A 218 5.01 -17.94 -22.46
C ARG A 218 5.70 -16.66 -21.97
N ALA A 219 6.96 -16.49 -22.36
CA ALA A 219 7.81 -15.47 -21.77
C ALA A 219 7.27 -14.04 -21.95
N SER A 220 6.49 -13.77 -23.01
CA SER A 220 6.13 -12.40 -23.37
C SER A 220 5.18 -11.69 -22.39
N PRO A 221 4.04 -12.28 -21.90
CA PRO A 221 3.18 -11.55 -20.97
C PRO A 221 3.78 -11.48 -19.57
N LEU A 222 4.50 -12.51 -19.12
CA LEU A 222 5.17 -12.47 -17.81
C LEU A 222 6.32 -11.45 -17.80
N ALA A 223 7.13 -11.41 -18.85
CA ALA A 223 8.21 -10.42 -18.96
C ALA A 223 7.64 -8.99 -19.00
N LEU A 224 6.54 -8.75 -19.72
CA LEU A 224 5.85 -7.47 -19.71
C LEU A 224 5.35 -7.12 -18.31
N MET A 225 4.65 -8.03 -17.64
CA MET A 225 4.11 -7.79 -16.28
C MET A 225 5.23 -7.50 -15.28
N ALA A 226 6.30 -8.29 -15.30
CA ALA A 226 7.47 -8.11 -14.44
C ALA A 226 8.18 -6.79 -14.74
N GLY A 227 8.45 -6.49 -16.01
CA GLY A 227 9.14 -5.29 -16.46
C GLY A 227 8.36 -4.01 -16.14
N CYS A 228 7.08 -3.96 -16.48
CA CYS A 228 6.21 -2.82 -16.15
C CYS A 228 6.08 -2.64 -14.63
N SER A 229 5.93 -3.72 -13.87
CA SER A 229 5.83 -3.63 -12.40
C SER A 229 7.15 -3.16 -11.75
N ALA A 230 8.30 -3.62 -12.26
CA ALA A 230 9.60 -3.12 -11.84
C ALA A 230 9.74 -1.62 -12.12
N ALA A 231 9.38 -1.19 -13.34
CA ALA A 231 9.41 0.22 -13.72
C ALA A 231 8.49 1.09 -12.85
N GLY A 232 7.26 0.64 -12.58
CA GLY A 232 6.33 1.35 -11.70
C GLY A 232 6.83 1.47 -10.25
N SER A 233 7.45 0.41 -9.72
CA SER A 233 8.07 0.41 -8.40
C SER A 233 9.22 1.42 -8.31
N VAL A 234 10.14 1.38 -9.30
CA VAL A 234 11.28 2.31 -9.40
C VAL A 234 10.82 3.75 -9.57
N ALA A 235 9.86 4.01 -10.46
CA ALA A 235 9.31 5.34 -10.69
C ALA A 235 8.70 5.92 -9.40
N THR A 236 8.01 5.09 -8.62
CA THR A 236 7.39 5.53 -7.35
C THR A 236 8.45 5.91 -6.32
N ILE A 237 9.49 5.09 -6.11
CA ILE A 237 10.56 5.42 -5.16
C ILE A 237 11.38 6.62 -5.64
N ALA A 238 11.63 6.74 -6.95
CA ALA A 238 12.33 7.88 -7.52
C ALA A 238 11.54 9.18 -7.32
N LEU A 239 10.24 9.20 -7.63
CA LEU A 239 9.36 10.37 -7.43
C LEU A 239 9.28 10.74 -5.95
N ARG A 240 9.16 9.75 -5.07
CA ARG A 240 9.12 9.97 -3.62
C ARG A 240 10.40 10.62 -3.10
N GLU A 241 11.57 10.13 -3.51
CA GLU A 241 12.85 10.63 -3.03
C GLU A 241 13.31 11.91 -3.75
N ALA A 242 12.82 12.19 -4.96
CA ALA A 242 13.06 13.45 -5.66
C ALA A 242 12.18 14.61 -5.13
N SER A 243 11.16 14.30 -4.33
CA SER A 243 10.26 15.30 -3.78
C SER A 243 10.80 15.86 -2.47
N ASP A 244 11.28 17.11 -2.51
CA ASP A 244 11.74 17.86 -1.33
C ASP A 244 10.60 18.31 -0.41
N ASP A 245 9.36 18.29 -0.90
CA ASP A 245 8.19 18.71 -0.14
C ASP A 245 7.72 17.56 0.76
N LYS A 246 7.69 17.82 2.08
CA LYS A 246 7.23 16.87 3.10
C LYS A 246 5.82 16.34 2.80
N ALA A 247 5.00 17.10 2.08
CA ALA A 247 3.67 16.68 1.66
C ALA A 247 3.67 15.87 0.34
N ALA A 248 4.60 16.12 -0.59
CA ALA A 248 4.68 15.39 -1.85
C ALA A 248 5.60 14.15 -1.81
N ALA A 249 6.43 14.00 -0.77
CA ALA A 249 7.10 12.76 -0.40
C ALA A 249 6.13 11.67 0.13
N ASP A 250 4.81 11.88 0.05
CA ASP A 250 3.82 10.85 0.35
C ASP A 250 3.88 9.73 -0.69
N PRO A 251 4.26 8.49 -0.32
CA PRO A 251 4.31 7.36 -1.23
C PRO A 251 2.99 7.13 -1.98
N VAL A 252 1.84 7.49 -1.38
CA VAL A 252 0.52 7.37 -2.02
C VAL A 252 0.40 8.31 -3.22
N ARG A 253 0.84 9.56 -3.07
CA ARG A 253 0.82 10.56 -4.16
C ARG A 253 1.73 10.14 -5.31
N ALA A 254 2.95 9.72 -5.00
CA ALA A 254 3.89 9.21 -5.99
C ALA A 254 3.31 8.03 -6.78
N ALA A 255 2.73 7.04 -6.10
CA ALA A 255 2.11 5.89 -6.77
C ALA A 255 0.86 6.28 -7.58
N ALA A 256 0.07 7.25 -7.12
CA ALA A 256 -1.05 7.79 -7.89
C ALA A 256 -0.58 8.48 -9.19
N VAL A 257 0.49 9.29 -9.13
CA VAL A 257 1.09 9.90 -10.32
C VAL A 257 1.59 8.83 -11.30
N VAL A 258 2.28 7.79 -10.82
CA VAL A 258 2.71 6.67 -11.67
C VAL A 258 1.51 5.97 -12.34
N GLY A 259 0.39 5.81 -11.63
CA GLY A 259 -0.85 5.25 -12.19
C GLY A 259 -1.49 6.12 -13.26
N ILE A 260 -1.52 7.44 -13.08
CA ILE A 260 -2.02 8.38 -14.10
C ILE A 260 -1.13 8.31 -15.34
N LEU A 261 0.19 8.42 -15.16
CA LEU A 261 1.15 8.35 -16.26
C LEU A 261 1.04 7.02 -17.02
N SER A 262 0.96 5.89 -16.31
CA SER A 262 0.83 4.59 -16.97
C SER A 262 -0.49 4.46 -17.74
N ALA A 263 -1.59 4.98 -17.22
CA ALA A 263 -2.86 4.97 -17.93
C ALA A 263 -2.86 5.89 -19.17
N LEU A 264 -2.18 7.05 -19.11
CA LEU A 264 -2.06 7.96 -20.25
C LEU A 264 -1.14 7.41 -21.35
N LEU A 265 -0.21 6.51 -21.01
CA LEU A 265 0.65 5.86 -21.99
C LEU A 265 -0.06 4.75 -22.78
N VAL A 266 -1.25 4.30 -22.36
CA VAL A 266 -2.00 3.26 -23.09
C VAL A 266 -2.25 3.67 -24.54
N GLY A 267 -1.90 2.78 -25.48
CA GLY A 267 -1.98 3.02 -26.92
C GLY A 267 -0.73 3.67 -27.53
N ILE A 268 0.15 4.27 -26.72
CA ILE A 268 1.41 4.86 -27.19
C ILE A 268 2.47 3.76 -27.27
N GLY A 269 3.04 3.53 -28.45
CA GLY A 269 4.12 2.54 -28.63
C GLY A 269 3.72 1.09 -28.32
N GLY A 270 2.42 0.76 -28.41
CA GLY A 270 1.91 -0.58 -28.09
C GLY A 270 1.74 -0.86 -26.59
N PHE A 271 1.84 0.15 -25.72
CA PHE A 271 1.59 -0.01 -24.29
C PHE A 271 0.11 -0.35 -24.05
N THR A 272 -0.16 -1.45 -23.36
CA THR A 272 -1.51 -2.02 -23.19
C THR A 272 -2.10 -1.67 -21.84
N ASP A 273 -3.42 -1.83 -21.69
CA ASP A 273 -4.10 -1.72 -20.38
C ASP A 273 -3.50 -2.64 -19.32
N THR A 274 -3.09 -3.84 -19.73
CA THR A 274 -2.39 -4.81 -18.88
C THR A 274 -1.03 -4.27 -18.42
N GLY A 275 -0.28 -3.63 -19.32
CA GLY A 275 0.97 -2.93 -18.98
C GLY A 275 0.75 -1.78 -18.00
N ALA A 276 -0.30 -0.98 -18.21
CA ALA A 276 -0.67 0.12 -17.31
C ALA A 276 -1.04 -0.37 -15.91
N LEU A 277 -1.84 -1.44 -15.84
CA LEU A 277 -2.23 -2.11 -14.60
C LEU A 277 -1.03 -2.75 -13.90
N ALA A 278 -0.10 -3.34 -14.65
CA ALA A 278 1.14 -3.90 -14.10
C ALA A 278 2.02 -2.79 -13.51
N ALA A 279 2.24 -1.69 -14.24
CA ALA A 279 3.01 -0.55 -13.75
C ALA A 279 2.37 0.06 -12.49
N TYR A 280 1.05 0.26 -12.49
CA TYR A 280 0.34 0.75 -11.31
C TYR A 280 0.40 -0.24 -10.13
N GLY A 281 0.31 -1.55 -10.41
CA GLY A 281 0.54 -2.61 -9.43
C GLY A 281 1.95 -2.54 -8.81
N GLY A 282 2.97 -2.39 -9.65
CA GLY A 282 4.35 -2.21 -9.26
C GLY A 282 4.59 -0.98 -8.41
N ALA A 283 3.89 0.13 -8.69
CA ALA A 283 3.95 1.35 -7.89
C ALA A 283 3.67 1.08 -6.41
N PHE A 284 2.82 0.09 -6.10
CA PHE A 284 2.53 -0.26 -4.71
C PHE A 284 3.68 -0.95 -3.99
N ALA A 285 4.54 -1.69 -4.70
CA ALA A 285 5.81 -2.17 -4.15
C ALA A 285 6.76 -0.99 -3.86
N GLY A 286 6.77 0.00 -4.75
CA GLY A 286 7.45 1.30 -4.62
C GLY A 286 7.07 2.09 -3.36
N MET A 287 5.87 1.88 -2.82
CA MET A 287 5.43 2.50 -1.56
C MET A 287 6.06 1.86 -0.30
N SER A 288 6.83 0.79 -0.43
CA SER A 288 7.50 0.15 0.71
C SER A 288 8.47 1.12 1.39
N LEU A 289 8.68 0.95 2.69
CA LEU A 289 9.76 1.66 3.39
C LEU A 289 11.11 1.02 3.03
N PRO A 290 12.12 1.78 2.58
CA PRO A 290 13.44 1.24 2.25
C PRO A 290 14.04 0.37 3.36
N SER A 291 13.92 0.80 4.62
CA SER A 291 14.43 0.07 5.76
C SER A 291 13.74 -1.30 5.96
N ARG A 292 12.43 -1.36 5.71
CA ARG A 292 11.62 -2.57 5.88
C ARG A 292 11.82 -3.54 4.73
N LEU A 293 11.97 -3.01 3.52
CA LEU A 293 12.24 -3.79 2.32
C LEU A 293 13.64 -4.43 2.40
N MET A 294 14.67 -3.64 2.71
CA MET A 294 16.08 -4.05 2.58
C MET A 294 16.73 -4.60 3.85
N ASN A 295 16.23 -4.28 5.04
CA ASN A 295 16.85 -4.76 6.29
C ASN A 295 15.96 -5.73 7.04
N GLY A 296 14.73 -5.95 6.55
CA GLY A 296 13.75 -6.81 7.19
C GLY A 296 13.44 -6.44 8.64
N ILE A 297 13.87 -5.27 9.13
CA ILE A 297 13.80 -4.88 10.53
C ILE A 297 12.34 -4.96 10.94
N ILE A 298 12.06 -5.69 12.01
CA ILE A 298 10.75 -5.73 12.67
C ILE A 298 10.76 -4.61 13.71
N PRO A 299 9.72 -3.76 13.79
CA PRO A 299 9.68 -2.70 14.80
C PRO A 299 9.90 -3.30 16.19
N GLY A 300 10.84 -2.74 16.95
CA GLY A 300 11.10 -3.16 18.34
C GLY A 300 12.24 -4.17 18.56
N LYS A 301 12.78 -4.81 17.51
CA LYS A 301 13.97 -5.66 17.67
C LYS A 301 15.24 -4.85 17.39
N LYS A 302 15.97 -4.47 18.44
CA LYS A 302 17.31 -3.88 18.28
C LYS A 302 18.20 -4.90 17.56
N PRO A 303 19.05 -4.49 16.59
CA PRO A 303 20.03 -5.38 15.99
C PRO A 303 20.86 -6.04 17.11
N ALA A 304 21.02 -7.36 17.02
CA ALA A 304 21.79 -8.14 17.98
C ALA A 304 23.29 -7.84 17.74
N GLY A 305 23.77 -6.76 18.32
CA GLY A 305 25.12 -6.23 18.09
C GLY A 305 25.06 -4.71 18.22
N GLY A 306 25.53 -4.18 19.34
CA GLY A 306 25.38 -2.77 19.72
C GLY A 306 25.76 -1.77 18.62
N SER A 307 24.93 -0.73 18.50
CA SER A 307 25.19 0.58 17.85
C SER A 307 26.00 0.58 16.55
N THR A 308 25.90 -0.44 15.70
CA THR A 308 26.44 -0.34 14.35
C THR A 308 25.53 0.59 13.58
N GLU A 309 26.00 1.82 13.39
CA GLU A 309 25.41 2.81 12.50
C GLU A 309 25.09 2.14 11.17
N VAL A 310 23.80 1.97 10.86
CA VAL A 310 23.38 1.34 9.62
C VAL A 310 23.72 2.30 8.50
N LYS A 311 24.86 2.07 7.83
CA LYS A 311 25.28 2.85 6.67
C LYS A 311 24.14 2.88 5.66
N ALA A 312 23.77 4.07 5.22
CA ALA A 312 22.71 4.25 4.23
C ALA A 312 23.01 3.40 2.98
N PRO A 313 22.01 2.68 2.44
CA PRO A 313 22.22 1.88 1.24
C PRO A 313 22.61 2.78 0.06
N SER A 314 23.45 2.27 -0.83
CA SER A 314 23.76 2.99 -2.06
C SER A 314 22.51 3.14 -2.93
N ALA A 315 22.44 4.24 -3.67
CA ALA A 315 21.42 4.55 -4.66
C ALA A 315 21.05 3.36 -5.55
N VAL A 316 22.07 2.74 -6.14
CA VAL A 316 21.92 1.59 -7.05
C VAL A 316 21.28 0.40 -6.33
N LYS A 317 21.72 0.09 -5.10
CA LYS A 317 21.17 -1.01 -4.31
C LYS A 317 19.70 -0.76 -3.97
N LEU A 318 19.35 0.49 -3.64
CA LEU A 318 17.96 0.89 -3.38
C LEU A 318 17.08 0.65 -4.61
N ILE A 319 17.45 1.23 -5.75
CA ILE A 319 16.70 1.10 -7.02
C ILE A 319 16.54 -0.37 -7.41
N LEU A 320 17.62 -1.14 -7.36
CA LEU A 320 17.60 -2.55 -7.72
C LEU A 320 16.69 -3.36 -6.80
N SER A 321 16.70 -3.09 -5.49
CA SER A 321 15.83 -3.77 -4.53
C SER A 321 14.35 -3.53 -4.82
N PHE A 322 13.98 -2.27 -5.10
CA PHE A 322 12.61 -1.93 -5.48
C PHE A 322 12.20 -2.48 -6.85
N ALA A 323 13.12 -2.48 -7.82
CA ALA A 323 12.90 -3.08 -9.14
C ALA A 323 12.61 -4.58 -9.02
N VAL A 324 13.43 -5.32 -8.27
CA VAL A 324 13.24 -6.77 -8.06
C VAL A 324 11.95 -7.06 -7.31
N ALA A 325 11.64 -6.33 -6.23
CA ALA A 325 10.39 -6.50 -5.51
C ALA A 325 9.15 -6.22 -6.39
N GLY A 326 9.21 -5.17 -7.22
CA GLY A 326 8.19 -4.86 -8.21
C GLY A 326 8.06 -5.96 -9.27
N ALA A 327 9.17 -6.45 -9.81
CA ALA A 327 9.20 -7.55 -10.78
C ALA A 327 8.56 -8.83 -10.22
N LEU A 328 8.89 -9.21 -8.99
CA LEU A 328 8.29 -10.36 -8.30
C LEU A 328 6.77 -10.18 -8.14
N GLY A 329 6.30 -8.97 -7.78
CA GLY A 329 4.88 -8.66 -7.74
C GLY A 329 4.19 -8.80 -9.11
N GLY A 330 4.86 -8.33 -10.16
CA GLY A 330 4.40 -8.49 -11.54
C GLY A 330 4.35 -9.95 -12.00
N LEU A 331 5.33 -10.77 -11.62
CA LEU A 331 5.34 -12.22 -11.89
C LEU A 331 4.17 -12.91 -11.18
N VAL A 332 3.96 -12.64 -9.89
CA VAL A 332 2.81 -13.18 -9.14
C VAL A 332 1.50 -12.78 -9.84
N HIS A 333 1.38 -11.52 -10.28
CA HIS A 333 0.19 -11.06 -10.98
C HIS A 333 0.00 -11.75 -12.34
N GLY A 334 1.06 -11.87 -13.15
CA GLY A 334 1.01 -12.54 -14.45
C GLY A 334 0.68 -14.03 -14.34
N ILE A 335 1.28 -14.74 -13.38
CA ILE A 335 1.01 -16.15 -13.10
C ILE A 335 -0.46 -16.35 -12.70
N THR A 336 -0.95 -15.54 -11.77
CA THR A 336 -2.34 -15.67 -11.28
C THR A 336 -3.39 -15.29 -12.34
N LEU A 337 -3.06 -14.37 -13.25
CA LEU A 337 -3.86 -14.12 -14.45
C LEU A 337 -3.85 -15.32 -15.40
N GLY A 338 -2.68 -15.89 -15.68
CA GLY A 338 -2.54 -17.06 -16.54
C GLY A 338 -3.25 -18.30 -16.00
N TRP A 339 -3.36 -18.43 -14.68
CA TRP A 339 -4.12 -19.49 -14.01
C TRP A 339 -5.63 -19.26 -13.98
N GLY A 340 -6.12 -18.11 -14.45
CA GLY A 340 -7.53 -17.77 -14.38
C GLY A 340 -8.06 -17.67 -12.95
N TRP A 341 -7.18 -17.43 -11.96
CA TRP A 341 -7.59 -17.30 -10.56
C TRP A 341 -8.53 -16.12 -10.33
N TRP A 342 -8.46 -15.14 -11.21
CA TRP A 342 -9.23 -13.90 -11.13
C TRP A 342 -10.38 -13.92 -12.13
N LEU A 343 -11.59 -14.26 -11.68
CA LEU A 343 -12.78 -14.16 -12.53
C LEU A 343 -13.32 -12.74 -12.62
N GLY A 344 -12.81 -11.93 -13.54
CA GLY A 344 -13.39 -10.62 -13.84
C GLY A 344 -12.72 -9.43 -13.14
N GLY A 345 -13.41 -8.28 -13.16
CA GLY A 345 -12.92 -7.02 -12.64
C GLY A 345 -13.00 -6.96 -11.12
N TRP A 346 -12.11 -7.62 -10.40
CA TRP A 346 -11.96 -7.48 -8.94
C TRP A 346 -10.99 -6.36 -8.57
N GLY A 347 -11.39 -5.55 -7.60
CA GLY A 347 -10.56 -4.54 -6.96
C GLY A 347 -9.42 -5.13 -6.11
N GLY A 348 -8.33 -4.37 -5.97
CA GLY A 348 -7.22 -4.70 -5.06
C GLY A 348 -6.24 -5.81 -5.49
N LYS A 349 -6.53 -6.57 -6.56
CA LYS A 349 -5.68 -7.69 -7.02
C LYS A 349 -4.21 -7.30 -7.25
N ALA A 350 -3.98 -6.24 -8.02
CA ALA A 350 -2.64 -5.77 -8.33
C ALA A 350 -1.85 -5.41 -7.06
N GLY A 351 -2.50 -4.76 -6.08
CA GLY A 351 -1.87 -4.47 -4.80
C GLY A 351 -1.63 -5.69 -3.92
N SER A 352 -2.52 -6.69 -3.94
CA SER A 352 -2.27 -7.97 -3.26
C SER A 352 -1.10 -8.74 -3.87
N CYS A 353 -0.93 -8.69 -5.20
CA CYS A 353 0.22 -9.29 -5.88
C CYS A 353 1.51 -8.54 -5.58
N ALA A 354 1.47 -7.20 -5.54
CA ALA A 354 2.60 -6.38 -5.11
C ALA A 354 3.01 -6.69 -3.66
N PHE A 355 2.03 -6.84 -2.77
CA PHE A 355 2.26 -7.24 -1.38
C PHE A 355 2.97 -8.60 -1.29
N ALA A 356 2.47 -9.60 -2.01
CA ALA A 356 3.11 -10.91 -2.11
C ALA A 356 4.53 -10.82 -2.68
N GLY A 357 4.74 -10.03 -3.73
CA GLY A 357 6.07 -9.79 -4.34
C GLY A 357 7.08 -9.20 -3.37
N VAL A 358 6.67 -8.23 -2.54
CA VAL A 358 7.52 -7.65 -1.49
C VAL A 358 7.85 -8.68 -0.41
N LEU A 359 6.90 -9.53 -0.02
CA LEU A 359 7.17 -10.60 0.95
C LEU A 359 8.11 -11.68 0.39
N LEU A 360 7.95 -12.05 -0.88
CA LEU A 360 8.84 -12.97 -1.58
C LEU A 360 10.26 -12.41 -1.65
N TYR A 361 10.41 -11.15 -2.04
CA TYR A 361 11.72 -10.46 -2.05
C TYR A 361 12.41 -10.58 -0.69
N ARG A 362 11.69 -10.27 0.39
CA ARG A 362 12.23 -10.35 1.76
C ARG A 362 12.59 -11.78 2.16
N GLY A 363 11.78 -12.76 1.74
CA GLY A 363 12.07 -14.17 1.96
C GLY A 363 13.39 -14.59 1.30
N LEU A 364 13.57 -14.20 0.03
CA LEU A 364 14.80 -14.47 -0.72
C LEU A 364 16.01 -13.79 -0.08
N GLU A 365 15.86 -12.52 0.32
CA GLU A 365 16.94 -11.76 0.96
C GLU A 365 17.41 -12.42 2.26
N LYS A 366 16.47 -12.96 3.05
CA LYS A 366 16.77 -13.69 4.28
C LYS A 366 17.52 -15.00 4.04
N ILE A 367 17.27 -15.67 2.91
CA ILE A 367 17.96 -16.93 2.55
C ILE A 367 19.39 -16.65 2.09
N THR A 368 19.64 -15.51 1.46
CA THR A 368 20.97 -15.13 0.95
C THR A 368 21.92 -14.57 2.01
N ARG A 369 21.44 -14.28 3.22
CA ARG A 369 22.23 -13.75 4.35
C ARG A 369 22.55 -14.85 5.34
#